data_AF-A0ABD5KIU5-F1
#
_entry.id   AF-A0ABD5KIU5-F1
#
_cell.length_a   1.000
_cell.length_b   1.000
_cell.length_c   1.000
_cell.angle_alpha   90.00
_cell.angle_beta   90.00
_cell.angle_gamma   90.00
#
_symmetry.space_group_name_H-M   'P 1'
#
loop_
_entity.id
_entity.type
_entity.pdbx_description
1 polymer ?
#
loop_
_entity_poly.entity_id
_entity_poly.type
_entity_poly.pdbx_seq_one_letter_code
_entity_poly.pdbx_strand_id
1 'polypeptide(L)'
;MAKVLAPNEHYTGLSASIMFINGVGETDDEHLLQWFEGKGYTVDRSEPAPQTDEVAKAAELEKKEAEKRLKALRKRATDLGIEGAAEKDAETLEAEIEAAGK
;
A
#
# COMPACT_ATOMS: atom_id res chain seq x y z
N MET A 1 -5.74 20.97 14.89
CA MET A 1 -6.47 19.73 14.58
C MET A 1 -5.52 18.56 14.75
N ALA A 2 -5.77 17.69 15.72
CA ALA A 2 -5.00 16.48 15.97
C ALA A 2 -5.75 15.25 15.44
N LYS A 3 -4.98 14.22 15.06
CA LYS A 3 -5.54 12.94 14.59
C LYS A 3 -5.56 11.94 15.73
N VAL A 4 -6.70 11.28 15.91
CA VAL A 4 -6.90 10.20 16.86
C VAL A 4 -6.98 8.90 16.08
N LEU A 5 -6.06 7.99 16.34
CA LEU A 5 -5.98 6.68 15.72
C LEU A 5 -6.57 5.64 16.66
N ALA A 6 -7.61 4.96 16.19
CA ALA A 6 -8.22 3.84 16.88
C ALA A 6 -7.29 2.63 16.86
N PRO A 7 -7.33 1.78 17.91
CA PRO A 7 -6.58 0.53 17.92
C PRO A 7 -7.06 -0.47 16.85
N ASN A 8 -8.26 -0.25 16.29
CA ASN A 8 -8.76 -1.00 15.15
C ASN A 8 -8.71 -0.11 13.90
N GLU A 9 -7.76 -0.40 13.01
CA GLU A 9 -7.50 0.28 11.74
C GLU A 9 -8.66 0.24 10.73
N HIS A 10 -9.66 -0.62 10.93
CA HIS A 10 -10.86 -0.67 10.09
C HIS A 10 -12.09 -0.07 10.77
N TYR A 11 -11.95 0.53 11.95
CA TYR A 11 -13.08 1.10 12.68
C TYR A 11 -13.67 2.30 11.95
N THR A 12 -14.95 2.20 11.58
CA THR A 12 -15.70 3.29 10.97
C THR A 12 -16.97 3.52 11.78
N GLY A 13 -17.11 4.71 12.37
CA GLY A 13 -18.22 5.01 13.26
C GLY A 13 -18.02 6.29 14.06
N LEU A 14 -19.06 6.71 14.78
CA LEU A 14 -19.01 7.89 15.64
C LEU A 14 -18.55 7.49 17.05
N SER A 15 -17.48 8.10 17.55
CA SER A 15 -17.00 7.91 18.92
C SER A 15 -16.72 9.26 19.57
N ALA A 16 -17.34 9.51 20.72
CA ALA A 16 -17.22 10.77 21.47
C ALA A 16 -17.41 12.03 20.61
N SER A 17 -18.45 12.04 19.76
CA SER A 17 -18.78 13.10 18.80
C SER A 17 -17.79 13.28 17.63
N ILE A 18 -16.78 12.42 17.52
CA ILE A 18 -15.81 12.40 16.42
C ILE A 18 -16.17 11.26 15.48
N MET A 19 -16.21 11.56 14.18
CA MET A 19 -16.34 10.53 13.16
C MET A 19 -14.98 9.87 12.95
N PHE A 20 -14.93 8.56 13.09
CA PHE A 20 -13.79 7.74 12.72
C PHE A 20 -14.06 7.10 11.35
N ILE A 21 -13.07 7.14 10.47
CA ILE A 21 -13.09 6.51 9.16
C ILE A 21 -11.78 5.72 9.02
N ASN A 22 -11.87 4.40 8.83
CA ASN A 22 -10.69 3.50 8.82
C ASN A 22 -9.75 3.75 10.02
N GLY A 23 -10.32 3.81 11.21
CA GLY A 23 -9.58 4.02 12.44
C GLY A 23 -9.03 5.43 12.64
N VAL A 24 -9.24 6.39 11.72
CA VAL A 24 -8.75 7.77 11.87
C VAL A 24 -9.91 8.71 12.21
N GLY A 25 -9.81 9.41 13.33
CA GLY A 25 -10.69 10.50 13.74
C GLY A 25 -9.93 11.82 13.87
N GLU A 26 -10.59 12.94 13.65
CA GLU A 26 -9.97 14.27 13.74
C GLU A 26 -10.69 15.11 14.81
N THR A 27 -9.91 15.74 15.69
CA THR A 27 -10.46 16.62 16.73
C THR A 27 -9.45 17.69 17.15
N ASP A 28 -9.95 18.81 17.63
CA ASP A 28 -9.14 19.91 18.19
C ASP A 28 -9.28 19.99 19.72
N ASP A 29 -10.20 19.22 20.31
CA ASP A 29 -10.49 19.23 21.75
C ASP A 29 -9.41 18.49 22.54
N GLU A 30 -8.54 19.22 23.22
CA GLU A 30 -7.48 18.67 24.08
C GLU A 30 -7.99 17.69 25.15
N HIS A 31 -9.20 17.93 25.66
CA HIS A 31 -9.85 17.05 26.64
C HIS A 31 -10.19 15.68 26.05
N LEU A 32 -10.66 15.65 24.80
CA LEU A 32 -10.96 14.41 24.08
C LEU A 32 -9.66 13.67 23.77
N LEU A 33 -8.63 14.39 23.32
CA LEU A 33 -7.32 13.81 23.03
C LEU A 33 -6.74 13.07 24.24
N GLN A 34 -6.72 13.67 25.43
CA GLN A 34 -6.22 13.00 26.63
C GLN A 34 -7.08 11.79 27.04
N TRP A 35 -8.41 11.88 26.86
CA TRP A 35 -9.29 10.75 27.11
C TRP A 35 -8.98 9.57 26.19
N PHE A 36 -8.72 9.85 24.90
CA PHE A 36 -8.35 8.84 23.91
C PHE A 36 -7.01 8.17 24.24
N GLU A 37 -5.98 8.94 24.61
CA GLU A 37 -4.70 8.37 25.06
C GLU A 37 -4.88 7.40 26.22
N GLY A 38 -5.68 7.78 27.23
CA GLY A 38 -5.98 6.91 28.39
C GLY A 38 -6.82 5.67 28.05
N LYS A 39 -7.51 5.67 26.91
CA LYS A 39 -8.30 4.54 26.40
C LYS A 39 -7.49 3.58 25.52
N GLY A 40 -6.24 3.89 25.21
CA GLY A 40 -5.39 3.09 24.32
C GLY A 40 -5.50 3.48 22.84
N TYR A 41 -5.95 4.70 22.55
CA TYR A 41 -5.91 5.28 21.21
C TYR A 41 -4.60 6.05 21.04
N THR A 42 -4.07 6.08 19.82
CA THR A 42 -2.85 6.84 19.52
C THR A 42 -3.24 8.24 19.07
N VAL A 43 -2.83 9.26 19.82
CA VAL A 43 -3.09 10.66 19.46
C VAL A 43 -1.86 11.26 18.80
N ASP A 44 -2.00 11.61 17.53
CA ASP A 44 -0.99 12.33 16.78
C ASP A 44 -1.29 13.84 16.85
N ARG A 45 -0.54 14.54 17.71
CA ARG A 45 -0.57 16.01 17.87
C ARG A 45 0.43 16.73 16.96
N SER A 46 1.30 15.97 16.27
CA SER A 46 2.23 16.55 15.31
C SER A 46 1.49 16.88 14.02
N GLU A 47 1.92 17.97 13.37
CA GLU A 47 1.64 18.26 11.96
C GLU A 47 1.64 16.99 11.12
N PRO A 48 0.72 16.89 10.14
CA PRO A 48 0.23 15.63 9.58
C PRO A 48 1.37 14.65 9.33
N ALA A 49 1.57 13.71 10.25
CA ALA A 49 2.45 12.59 9.98
C ALA A 49 1.85 11.84 8.77
N PRO A 50 2.63 11.58 7.71
CA PRO A 50 2.13 11.00 6.47
C PRO A 50 1.79 9.52 6.69
N GLN A 51 0.62 9.25 7.28
CA GLN A 51 -0.06 7.97 7.13
C GLN A 51 -0.61 7.87 5.71
N THR A 52 0.29 7.69 4.75
CA THR A 52 0.00 7.26 3.38
C THR A 52 1.28 6.98 2.57
N ASP A 53 2.47 7.36 3.06
CA ASP A 53 3.69 7.18 2.27
C ASP A 53 4.13 5.72 2.19
N GLU A 54 4.03 4.92 3.25
CA GLU A 54 4.48 3.51 3.18
C GLU A 54 3.61 2.62 2.28
N VAL A 55 2.28 2.79 2.30
CA VAL A 55 1.38 1.99 1.45
C VAL A 55 1.49 2.44 -0.01
N ALA A 56 1.61 3.74 -0.28
CA ALA A 56 1.78 4.26 -1.63
C ALA A 56 3.15 3.89 -2.23
N LYS A 57 4.20 3.92 -1.40
CA LYS A 57 5.58 3.61 -1.81
C LYS A 57 5.80 2.11 -1.97
N ALA A 58 5.16 1.27 -1.16
CA ALA A 58 5.11 -0.18 -1.37
C ALA A 58 4.42 -0.54 -2.70
N ALA A 59 3.27 0.08 -2.99
CA ALA A 59 2.56 -0.13 -4.25
C ALA A 59 3.35 0.36 -5.47
N GLU A 60 4.05 1.49 -5.38
CA GLU A 60 4.90 1.98 -6.47
C GLU A 60 6.11 1.06 -6.72
N LEU A 61 6.74 0.57 -5.65
CA LEU A 61 7.88 -0.33 -5.75
C LEU A 61 7.49 -1.66 -6.40
N GLU A 62 6.34 -2.23 -6.00
CA GLU A 62 5.81 -3.46 -6.57
C GLU A 62 5.47 -3.31 -8.06
N LYS A 63 4.87 -2.17 -8.46
CA LYS A 63 4.62 -1.86 -9.88
C LYS A 63 5.91 -1.76 -10.69
N LYS A 64 6.94 -1.10 -10.14
CA LYS A 64 8.26 -0.98 -10.79
C LYS A 64 8.97 -2.32 -10.92
N GLU A 65 8.89 -3.16 -9.90
CA GLU A 65 9.46 -4.53 -9.91
C GLU A 65 8.76 -5.40 -10.95
N ALA A 66 7.42 -5.37 -10.99
CA ALA A 66 6.62 -6.11 -11.96
C ALA A 66 6.94 -5.68 -13.41
N GLU A 67 7.03 -4.37 -13.67
CA GLU A 67 7.38 -3.86 -15.01
C GLU A 67 8.80 -4.25 -15.43
N LYS A 68 9.77 -4.15 -14.51
CA LYS A 68 11.15 -4.60 -14.77
C LYS A 68 11.22 -6.09 -15.06
N ARG A 69 10.51 -6.92 -14.30
CA ARG A 69 10.46 -8.37 -14.50
C ARG A 69 9.85 -8.70 -15.85
N LEU A 70 8.70 -8.11 -16.19
CA LEU A 70 8.06 -8.30 -17.49
C LEU A 70 8.99 -7.88 -18.65
N LYS A 71 9.68 -6.74 -18.53
CA LYS A 71 10.63 -6.27 -19.55
C LYS A 71 11.84 -7.20 -19.68
N ALA A 72 12.36 -7.71 -18.58
CA ALA A 72 13.46 -8.66 -18.58
C ALA A 72 13.07 -9.99 -19.25
N LEU A 73 11.87 -10.49 -18.94
CA LEU A 73 11.30 -11.69 -19.56
C LEU A 73 11.08 -11.48 -21.05
N ARG A 74 10.47 -10.37 -21.46
CA ARG A 74 10.29 -10.04 -22.89
C ARG A 74 11.62 -10.04 -23.65
N LYS A 75 12.64 -9.39 -23.09
CA LYS A 75 13.98 -9.36 -23.70
C LYS A 75 14.55 -10.76 -23.87
N ARG A 76 14.42 -11.61 -22.84
CA ARG A 76 14.95 -12.98 -22.84
C ARG A 76 14.17 -13.91 -23.77
N ALA A 77 12.85 -13.74 -23.85
CA ALA A 77 12.00 -14.43 -24.81
C ALA A 77 12.34 -14.03 -26.26
N THR A 78 12.60 -12.75 -26.54
CA THR A 78 13.05 -12.30 -27.87
C THR A 78 14.42 -12.86 -28.25
N ASP A 79 15.36 -12.93 -27.29
CA ASP A 79 16.69 -13.52 -27.50
C ASP A 79 16.61 -15.02 -27.84
N LEU A 80 15.64 -15.73 -27.23
CA LEU A 80 15.34 -17.13 -27.51
C LEU A 80 14.44 -17.34 -28.75
N GLY A 81 14.07 -16.28 -29.46
CA GLY A 81 13.25 -16.37 -30.67
C GLY A 81 11.77 -16.66 -30.45
N ILE A 82 11.23 -16.39 -29.26
CA ILE A 82 9.81 -16.61 -28.94
C ILE A 82 8.95 -15.52 -29.59
N GLU A 83 8.17 -15.90 -30.60
CA GLU A 83 7.24 -15.02 -31.28
C GLU A 83 6.05 -14.62 -30.37
N GLY A 84 5.63 -13.37 -30.47
CA GLY A 84 4.56 -12.80 -29.63
C GLY A 84 4.97 -12.48 -28.19
N ALA A 85 6.27 -12.44 -27.87
CA ALA A 85 6.74 -12.16 -26.51
C ALA A 85 6.24 -10.79 -25.95
N ALA A 86 5.98 -9.81 -26.81
CA ALA A 86 5.48 -8.50 -26.41
C ALA A 86 3.99 -8.50 -26.01
N GLU A 87 3.23 -9.53 -26.38
CA GLU A 87 1.80 -9.64 -26.12
C GLU A 87 1.50 -10.57 -24.93
N LYS A 88 2.48 -11.40 -24.55
CA LYS A 88 2.37 -12.37 -23.45
C LYS A 88 2.65 -11.73 -22.08
N ASP A 89 1.94 -12.23 -21.07
CA ASP A 89 2.13 -11.88 -19.67
C ASP A 89 3.40 -12.51 -19.08
N ALA A 90 3.83 -12.02 -17.91
CA ALA A 90 5.08 -12.45 -17.27
C ALA A 90 5.12 -13.97 -16.99
N GLU A 91 4.03 -14.57 -16.52
CA GLU A 91 3.94 -16.01 -16.25
C GLU A 91 4.11 -16.85 -17.52
N THR A 92 3.44 -16.48 -18.61
CA THR A 92 3.53 -17.21 -19.88
C THR A 92 4.93 -17.09 -20.47
N LEU A 93 5.54 -15.90 -20.37
CA LEU A 93 6.91 -15.68 -20.82
C LEU A 93 7.91 -16.51 -20.01
N GLU A 94 7.79 -16.58 -18.68
CA GLU A 94 8.66 -17.45 -17.86
C GLU A 94 8.57 -18.91 -18.29
N ALA A 95 7.35 -19.45 -18.41
CA ALA A 95 7.14 -20.84 -18.79
C ALA A 95 7.75 -21.18 -20.16
N GLU A 96 7.61 -20.31 -21.15
CA GLU A 96 8.18 -20.58 -22.48
C GLU A 96 9.70 -20.35 -22.55
N ILE A 97 10.25 -19.38 -21.80
CA ILE A 97 11.70 -19.18 -21.65
C ILE A 97 12.35 -20.41 -21.00
N GLU A 98 11.73 -20.97 -19.97
CA GLU A 98 12.21 -22.19 -19.31
C GLU A 98 12.11 -23.41 -20.23
N ALA A 99 11.04 -23.52 -21.03
CA ALA A 99 10.88 -24.59 -22.01
C ALA A 99 11.90 -24.50 -23.17
N ALA A 100 12.23 -23.29 -23.62
CA ALA A 100 13.18 -23.04 -24.72
C ALA A 100 14.64 -23.11 -24.30
N GLY A 101 14.95 -22.91 -23.00
CA GLY A 101 16.30 -22.97 -22.45
C GLY A 101 16.81 -24.37 -22.11
N LYS A 102 16.01 -25.42 -22.36
CA LYS A 102 16.29 -26.82 -22.01
C LYS A 102 16.61 -27.65 -23.24
#